data_AF-A0A0A7KIY9-F1
#
_entry.id   AF-A0A0A7KIY9-F1
#
_cell.length_a   1.000
_cell.length_b   1.000
_cell.length_c   1.000
_cell.angle_alpha   90.00
_cell.angle_beta   90.00
_cell.angle_gamma   90.00
#
_symmetry.space_group_name_H-M   'P 1'
#
loop_
_entity.id
_entity.type
_entity.pdbx_description
1 polymer ?
#
loop_
_entity_poly.entity_id
_entity_poly.type
_entity_poly.pdbx_seq_one_letter_code
_entity_poly.pdbx_strand_id
1 'polypeptide(L)'
;MKRKTFDLRPWARVTQSTQTALAVPGYVIVDFMAQTVVRPLEVTRPESTSCHLILDNGYRWIRCHPTGTGEGVMGAALTVQLNAAGQPVQFYVDIHGGEGVYEDGLPWHDDLYLDVVGDPDDEDRWTVAATEIIDADELDDAVEAGLVTPTLAAQTWEHARQIEAQLRAGSYPPVDVLRRYVEDPYT
;
A
#
# COMPACT_ATOMS: atom_id res chain seq x y z
N MET A 1 7.91 -0.44 16.21
CA MET A 1 7.88 0.16 14.86
C MET A 1 9.10 -0.26 14.08
N LYS A 2 8.92 -0.68 12.83
CA LYS A 2 9.99 -1.12 11.93
C LYS A 2 10.07 -0.14 10.77
N ARG A 3 11.27 0.35 10.45
CA ARG A 3 11.46 1.14 9.22
C ARG A 3 11.41 0.20 8.00
N LYS A 4 10.45 0.40 7.11
CA LYS A 4 10.35 -0.31 5.82
C LYS A 4 10.85 0.63 4.71
N THR A 5 11.77 0.12 3.89
CA THR A 5 12.21 0.78 2.65
C THR A 5 11.47 0.14 1.48
N PHE A 6 10.87 0.96 0.62
CA PHE A 6 10.05 0.46 -0.48
C PHE A 6 10.91 0.18 -1.72
N ASP A 7 11.56 -0.98 -1.69
CA ASP A 7 12.30 -1.53 -2.81
C ASP A 7 11.93 -3.00 -3.05
N LEU A 8 11.25 -3.27 -4.16
CA LEU A 8 10.87 -4.62 -4.58
C LEU A 8 11.87 -5.24 -5.56
N ARG A 9 12.92 -4.52 -5.99
CA ARG A 9 13.99 -5.09 -6.84
C ARG A 9 14.63 -6.37 -6.27
N PRO A 10 14.90 -6.50 -4.95
CA PRO A 10 15.46 -7.72 -4.39
C PRO A 10 14.42 -8.81 -4.07
N TRP A 11 13.16 -8.67 -4.53
CA TRP A 11 12.10 -9.59 -4.15
C TRP A 11 12.28 -10.97 -4.78
N ALA A 12 12.64 -11.96 -3.95
CA ALA A 12 13.00 -13.32 -4.38
C ALA A 12 11.90 -14.08 -5.18
N ARG A 13 10.65 -13.62 -5.13
CA ARG A 13 9.53 -14.22 -5.88
C ARG A 13 9.56 -13.82 -7.36
N VAL A 14 10.31 -12.79 -7.74
CA VAL A 14 10.37 -12.23 -9.09
C VAL A 14 11.81 -12.24 -9.58
N THR A 15 12.08 -12.96 -10.68
CA THR A 15 13.45 -13.09 -11.23
C THR A 15 13.78 -12.02 -12.26
N GLN A 16 12.77 -11.39 -12.85
CA GLN A 16 12.91 -10.26 -13.77
C GLN A 16 11.83 -9.24 -13.47
N SER A 17 12.25 -8.01 -13.24
CA SER A 17 11.37 -6.89 -12.90
C SER A 17 11.97 -5.56 -13.37
N THR A 18 11.11 -4.55 -13.42
CA THR A 18 11.52 -3.16 -13.49
C THR A 18 10.92 -2.41 -12.31
N GLN A 19 11.65 -1.45 -11.76
CA GLN A 19 11.13 -0.52 -10.76
C GLN A 19 11.58 0.89 -11.09
N THR A 20 10.66 1.84 -11.01
CA THR A 20 10.97 3.27 -11.09
C THR A 20 10.43 4.01 -9.88
N ALA A 21 11.04 5.14 -9.55
CA ALA A 21 10.56 6.07 -8.54
C ALA A 21 10.41 7.45 -9.21
N LEU A 22 9.24 8.07 -9.06
CA LEU A 22 8.90 9.36 -9.63
C LEU A 22 8.40 10.29 -8.53
N ALA A 23 9.08 11.41 -8.33
CA ALA A 23 8.58 12.46 -7.45
C ALA A 23 7.48 13.27 -8.18
N VAL A 24 6.35 13.44 -7.50
CA VAL A 24 5.23 14.29 -7.93
C VAL A 24 4.85 15.23 -6.77
N PRO A 25 4.07 16.29 -6.99
CA PRO A 25 3.68 17.19 -5.90
C PRO A 25 3.01 16.43 -4.75
N GLY A 26 3.66 16.45 -3.58
CA GLY A 26 3.17 15.80 -2.36
C GLY A 26 3.45 14.29 -2.24
N TYR A 27 3.96 13.63 -3.28
CA TYR A 27 4.16 12.17 -3.25
C TYR A 27 5.43 11.70 -3.97
N VAL A 28 5.87 10.49 -3.65
CA VAL A 28 6.73 9.68 -4.52
C VAL A 28 5.95 8.45 -4.96
N ILE A 29 5.86 8.28 -6.27
CA ILE A 29 5.27 7.09 -6.89
C ILE A 29 6.38 6.07 -7.12
N VAL A 30 6.20 4.86 -6.60
CA VAL A 30 7.06 3.70 -6.91
C VAL A 30 6.28 2.74 -7.78
N ASP A 31 6.73 2.52 -9.02
CA ASP A 31 6.10 1.59 -9.95
C ASP A 31 6.99 0.39 -10.17
N PHE A 32 6.55 -0.76 -9.67
CA PHE A 32 7.19 -2.06 -9.85
C PHE A 32 6.37 -2.91 -10.83
N MET A 33 7.03 -3.46 -11.85
CA MET A 33 6.45 -4.42 -12.80
C MET A 33 7.16 -5.76 -12.66
N ALA A 34 6.39 -6.81 -12.38
CA ALA A 34 6.88 -8.18 -12.38
C ALA A 34 6.86 -8.76 -13.80
N GLN A 35 8.03 -9.00 -14.38
CA GLN A 35 8.12 -9.57 -15.73
C GLN A 35 8.12 -11.10 -15.69
N THR A 36 8.91 -11.68 -14.78
CA THR A 36 9.01 -13.13 -14.58
C THR A 36 8.89 -13.47 -13.10
N VAL A 37 7.82 -14.19 -12.76
CA VAL A 37 7.43 -14.59 -11.40
C VAL A 37 7.67 -16.09 -11.23
N VAL A 38 8.37 -16.47 -10.16
CA VAL A 38 8.69 -17.87 -9.84
C VAL A 38 7.44 -18.63 -9.41
N ARG A 39 6.59 -17.97 -8.64
CA ARG A 39 5.30 -18.51 -8.18
C ARG A 39 4.30 -17.36 -8.03
N PRO A 40 3.06 -17.49 -8.52
CA PRO A 40 2.01 -16.51 -8.29
C PRO A 40 1.75 -16.26 -6.79
N LEU A 41 1.46 -15.01 -6.42
CA LEU A 41 1.06 -14.67 -5.04
C LEU A 41 -0.44 -14.50 -4.98
N GLU A 42 -1.07 -15.37 -4.21
CA GLU A 42 -2.48 -15.27 -3.85
C GLU A 42 -2.58 -14.91 -2.37
N VAL A 43 -3.58 -14.09 -2.04
CA VAL A 43 -3.91 -13.74 -0.66
C VAL A 43 -5.36 -14.09 -0.37
N THR A 44 -5.60 -14.68 0.81
CA THR A 44 -6.93 -14.91 1.35
C THR A 44 -7.22 -13.81 2.35
N ARG A 45 -8.43 -13.25 2.30
CA ARG A 45 -8.87 -12.28 3.30
C ARG A 45 -9.69 -13.01 4.37
N PRO A 46 -9.54 -12.70 5.67
CA PRO A 46 -10.30 -13.37 6.72
C PRO A 46 -11.82 -13.42 6.48
N GLU A 47 -12.40 -12.37 5.90
CA GLU A 47 -13.84 -12.31 5.59
C GLU A 47 -14.20 -12.70 4.13
N SER A 48 -13.22 -12.93 3.25
CA SER A 48 -13.47 -13.36 1.86
C SER A 48 -13.27 -14.86 1.70
N THR A 49 -14.26 -15.54 1.12
CA THR A 49 -14.10 -16.93 0.69
C THR A 49 -13.25 -17.09 -0.57
N SER A 50 -12.83 -15.98 -1.19
CA SER A 50 -12.11 -15.97 -2.47
C SER A 50 -10.63 -15.66 -2.27
N CYS A 51 -9.75 -16.43 -2.91
CA CYS A 51 -8.33 -16.08 -3.04
C CYS A 51 -8.16 -15.00 -4.10
N HIS A 52 -7.39 -13.96 -3.80
CA HIS A 52 -7.09 -12.87 -4.71
C HIS A 52 -5.67 -13.04 -5.25
N LEU A 53 -5.53 -13.22 -6.57
CA LEU A 53 -4.24 -13.23 -7.24
C LEU A 53 -3.73 -11.79 -7.35
N ILE A 54 -2.64 -11.49 -6.65
CA ILE A 54 -2.07 -10.13 -6.56
C ILE A 54 -0.67 -10.02 -7.18
N LEU A 55 -0.08 -11.14 -7.62
CA LEU A 55 1.18 -11.15 -8.36
C LEU A 55 1.22 -12.34 -9.33
N ASP A 56 1.42 -12.04 -10.60
CA ASP A 56 1.83 -12.99 -11.64
C ASP A 56 2.65 -12.23 -12.70
N ASN A 57 3.07 -12.91 -13.77
CA ASN A 57 3.75 -12.26 -14.89
C ASN A 57 2.90 -11.11 -15.47
N GLY A 58 3.53 -9.95 -15.63
CA GLY A 58 2.89 -8.73 -16.13
C GLY A 58 2.12 -7.94 -15.06
N TYR A 59 2.08 -8.39 -13.81
CA TYR A 59 1.44 -7.62 -12.74
C TYR A 59 2.30 -6.43 -12.32
N ARG A 60 1.63 -5.34 -11.92
CA ARG A 60 2.29 -4.14 -11.39
C ARG A 60 1.88 -3.89 -9.95
N TRP A 61 2.82 -3.42 -9.15
CA TRP A 61 2.58 -2.89 -7.82
C TRP A 61 2.97 -1.42 -7.87
N ILE A 62 1.97 -0.55 -7.98
CA ILE A 62 2.18 0.90 -7.99
C ILE A 62 1.89 1.45 -6.60
N ARG A 63 2.80 2.25 -6.07
CA ARG A 63 2.71 2.79 -4.72
C ARG A 63 2.72 4.30 -4.77
N CYS A 64 1.96 4.93 -3.90
CA CYS A 64 1.92 6.37 -3.70
C CYS A 64 2.27 6.65 -2.24
N HIS A 65 3.50 7.14 -2.02
CA HIS A 65 4.02 7.48 -0.71
C HIS A 65 3.86 8.98 -0.48
N PRO A 66 3.14 9.43 0.57
CA PRO A 66 3.13 10.84 0.91
C PRO A 66 4.54 11.32 1.21
N THR A 67 4.80 12.60 0.98
CA THR A 67 6.07 13.23 1.30
C THR A 67 5.87 14.57 1.98
N GLY A 68 6.79 14.92 2.86
CA GLY A 68 6.89 16.26 3.43
C GLY A 68 6.35 16.42 4.86
N THR A 69 5.85 15.37 5.51
CA THR A 69 5.47 15.46 6.94
C THR A 69 6.61 15.03 7.86
N GLY A 70 7.38 14.02 7.46
CA GLY A 70 8.66 13.64 8.09
C GLY A 70 8.53 12.58 9.19
N GLU A 71 9.58 12.44 10.02
CA GLU A 71 9.60 11.47 11.11
C GLU A 71 8.60 11.84 12.22
N GLY A 72 7.94 10.83 12.81
CA GLY A 72 7.04 11.00 13.96
C GLY A 72 5.66 11.56 13.62
N VAL A 73 5.34 11.75 12.33
CA VAL A 73 4.02 12.17 11.87
C VAL A 73 3.26 11.00 11.28
N MET A 74 2.07 10.75 11.80
CA MET A 74 1.24 9.65 11.32
C MET A 74 0.67 9.95 9.93
N GLY A 75 0.72 8.94 9.06
CA GLY A 75 0.18 9.00 7.71
C GLY A 75 -0.14 7.62 7.16
N ALA A 76 -0.38 7.56 5.86
CA ALA A 76 -0.72 6.34 5.16
C ALA A 76 -0.14 6.32 3.74
N ALA A 77 0.35 5.16 3.28
CA ALA A 77 0.89 4.96 1.94
C ALA A 77 0.05 3.95 1.17
N LEU A 78 -0.39 4.30 -0.04
CA LEU A 78 -1.23 3.43 -0.87
C LEU A 78 -0.38 2.57 -1.79
N THR A 79 -0.69 1.29 -1.89
CA THR A 79 -0.29 0.38 -2.97
C THR A 79 -1.54 -0.08 -3.71
N VAL A 80 -1.50 -0.04 -5.05
CA VAL A 80 -2.50 -0.68 -5.90
C VAL A 80 -1.81 -1.77 -6.69
N GLN A 81 -2.28 -3.00 -6.53
CA GLN A 81 -1.85 -4.12 -7.36
C GLN A 81 -2.71 -4.14 -8.63
N LEU A 82 -2.05 -4.13 -9.79
CA LEU A 82 -2.69 -4.22 -11.11
C LEU A 82 -2.38 -5.58 -11.73
N ASN A 83 -3.37 -6.20 -12.35
CA ASN A 83 -3.15 -7.38 -13.19
C ASN A 83 -2.42 -7.03 -14.50
N ALA A 84 -2.10 -8.04 -15.29
CA ALA A 84 -1.45 -7.87 -16.60
C ALA A 84 -2.25 -7.04 -17.63
N ALA A 85 -3.55 -6.83 -17.41
CA ALA A 85 -4.38 -5.95 -18.21
C ALA A 85 -4.41 -4.50 -17.68
N GLY A 86 -3.64 -4.19 -16.63
CA GLY A 86 -3.59 -2.86 -16.01
C GLY A 86 -4.79 -2.54 -15.12
N GLN A 87 -5.57 -3.55 -14.72
CA GLN A 87 -6.76 -3.35 -13.88
C GLN A 87 -6.44 -3.60 -12.40
N PRO A 88 -6.93 -2.76 -11.46
CA PRO A 88 -6.76 -2.99 -10.04
C PRO A 88 -7.34 -4.34 -9.60
N VAL A 89 -6.56 -5.10 -8.84
CA VAL A 89 -6.96 -6.36 -8.20
C VAL A 89 -6.98 -6.25 -6.67
N GLN A 90 -6.29 -5.25 -6.12
CA GLN A 90 -6.27 -4.97 -4.69
C GLN A 90 -5.81 -3.52 -4.45
N PHE A 91 -6.38 -2.91 -3.40
CA PHE A 91 -5.86 -1.72 -2.76
C PHE A 91 -5.27 -2.15 -1.41
N TYR A 92 -4.10 -1.64 -1.06
CA TYR A 92 -3.44 -1.95 0.20
C TYR A 92 -2.83 -0.67 0.75
N VAL A 93 -3.23 -0.26 1.95
CA VAL A 93 -2.79 0.99 2.56
C VAL A 93 -2.06 0.71 3.86
N ASP A 94 -0.75 0.96 3.89
CA ASP A 94 0.04 0.85 5.11
C ASP A 94 -0.14 2.11 5.97
N ILE A 95 -0.44 1.93 7.26
CA ILE A 95 -0.41 3.02 8.25
C ILE A 95 1.00 3.16 8.82
N HIS A 96 1.50 4.40 8.88
CA HIS A 96 2.85 4.67 9.35
C HIS A 96 2.92 5.85 10.31
N GLY A 97 3.97 5.86 11.16
CA GLY A 97 4.25 6.87 12.17
C GLY A 97 5.28 7.89 11.74
N GLY A 98 5.70 7.87 10.47
CA GLY A 98 6.59 8.83 9.87
C GLY A 98 7.07 8.34 8.52
N GLU A 99 7.51 9.27 7.67
CA GLU A 99 7.97 8.96 6.32
C GLU A 99 9.10 9.86 5.84
N GLY A 100 9.75 9.42 4.78
CA GLY A 100 10.72 10.22 4.05
C GLY A 100 11.20 9.55 2.78
N VAL A 101 12.16 10.19 2.13
CA VAL A 101 12.75 9.74 0.87
C VAL A 101 14.27 9.75 1.03
N TYR A 102 14.92 8.65 0.67
CA TYR A 102 16.38 8.56 0.65
C TYR A 102 16.99 9.32 -0.51
N GLU A 103 18.31 9.53 -0.49
CA GLU A 103 19.04 10.22 -1.57
C GLU A 103 18.94 9.51 -2.92
N ASP A 104 18.73 8.19 -2.92
CA ASP A 104 18.52 7.38 -4.13
C ASP A 104 17.08 7.42 -4.66
N GLY A 105 16.21 8.22 -4.03
CA GLY A 105 14.82 8.45 -4.43
C GLY A 105 13.83 7.42 -3.87
N LEU A 106 14.28 6.41 -3.12
CA LEU A 106 13.37 5.43 -2.54
C LEU A 106 12.67 5.97 -1.28
N PRO A 107 11.34 5.77 -1.15
CA PRO A 107 10.64 6.14 0.05
C PRO A 107 10.87 5.12 1.17
N TRP A 108 10.74 5.61 2.40
CA TRP A 108 10.69 4.81 3.61
C TRP A 108 9.59 5.33 4.52
N HIS A 109 9.11 4.46 5.41
CA HIS A 109 8.18 4.83 6.47
C HIS A 109 8.42 3.97 7.71
N ASP A 110 7.95 4.45 8.86
CA ASP A 110 7.99 3.72 10.13
C ASP A 110 6.65 3.03 10.36
N ASP A 111 6.65 1.71 10.23
CA ASP A 111 5.46 0.85 10.24
C ASP A 111 4.70 0.89 11.57
N LEU A 112 3.39 1.12 11.48
CA LEU A 112 2.43 1.08 12.61
C LEU A 112 1.53 -0.15 12.58
N TYR A 113 1.95 -1.22 11.90
CA TYR A 113 1.37 -2.57 11.91
C TYR A 113 0.03 -2.68 11.18
N LEU A 114 -0.94 -1.77 11.42
CA LEU A 114 -2.23 -1.85 10.76
C LEU A 114 -2.13 -1.50 9.27
N ASP A 115 -2.84 -2.29 8.47
CA ASP A 115 -3.08 -2.01 7.06
C ASP A 115 -4.59 -1.99 6.77
N VAL A 116 -4.97 -1.23 5.73
CA VAL A 116 -6.32 -1.26 5.17
C VAL A 116 -6.27 -1.90 3.78
N VAL A 117 -6.95 -3.03 3.62
CA VAL A 117 -7.06 -3.74 2.34
C VAL A 117 -8.41 -3.46 1.71
N GLY A 118 -8.42 -3.12 0.42
CA GLY A 118 -9.62 -2.87 -0.37
C GLY A 118 -9.75 -3.83 -1.55
N ASP A 119 -10.97 -4.29 -1.82
CA ASP A 119 -11.34 -4.98 -3.05
C ASP A 119 -11.86 -3.99 -4.10
N PRO A 120 -11.40 -4.09 -5.35
CA PRO A 120 -11.95 -3.31 -6.45
C PRO A 120 -13.41 -3.70 -6.69
N ASP A 121 -14.23 -2.72 -7.10
CA ASP A 121 -15.55 -2.98 -7.65
C ASP A 121 -15.47 -3.64 -9.03
N ASP A 122 -16.47 -4.45 -9.40
CA ASP A 122 -16.49 -5.18 -10.67
C ASP A 122 -16.81 -4.27 -11.87
N GLU A 123 -17.59 -3.20 -11.68
CA GLU A 123 -18.00 -2.27 -12.74
C GLU A 123 -16.95 -1.18 -12.98
N ASP A 124 -16.47 -0.54 -11.90
CA ASP A 124 -15.34 0.40 -11.92
C ASP A 124 -14.25 -0.05 -10.95
N ARG A 125 -13.25 -0.77 -11.47
CA ARG A 125 -12.15 -1.35 -10.68
C ARG A 125 -11.28 -0.32 -9.96
N TRP A 126 -11.41 0.97 -10.24
CA TRP A 126 -10.75 2.03 -9.46
C TRP A 126 -11.55 2.48 -8.24
N THR A 127 -12.77 1.99 -8.05
CA THR A 127 -13.57 2.15 -6.84
C THR A 127 -13.46 0.92 -5.95
N VAL A 128 -13.75 1.08 -4.66
CA VAL A 128 -13.55 0.04 -3.63
C VAL A 128 -14.90 -0.47 -3.14
N ALA A 129 -15.21 -1.75 -3.41
CA ALA A 129 -16.48 -2.37 -3.05
C ALA A 129 -16.51 -2.90 -1.61
N ALA A 130 -15.37 -3.41 -1.14
CA ALA A 130 -15.22 -3.94 0.22
C ALA A 130 -13.85 -3.57 0.78
N THR A 131 -13.76 -3.46 2.11
CA THR A 131 -12.52 -3.18 2.82
C THR A 131 -12.42 -3.99 4.10
N GLU A 132 -11.20 -4.21 4.54
CA GLU A 132 -10.86 -4.87 5.80
C GLU A 132 -9.62 -4.20 6.41
N ILE A 133 -9.59 -4.06 7.73
CA ILE A 133 -8.38 -3.65 8.47
C ILE A 133 -7.73 -4.92 9.00
N ILE A 134 -6.45 -5.13 8.67
CA ILE A 134 -5.71 -6.36 9.01
C ILE A 134 -4.54 -6.07 9.97
N ASP A 135 -3.87 -7.14 10.40
CA ASP A 135 -2.67 -7.14 11.25
C ASP A 135 -2.88 -6.46 12.62
N ALA A 136 -4.13 -6.53 13.11
CA ALA A 136 -4.53 -6.07 14.43
C ALA A 136 -3.83 -6.83 15.56
N ASP A 137 -3.60 -8.13 15.36
CA ASP A 137 -2.85 -8.99 16.28
C ASP A 137 -1.39 -8.56 16.40
N GLU A 138 -0.74 -8.17 15.29
CA GLU A 138 0.63 -7.63 15.34
C GLU A 138 0.71 -6.32 16.14
N LEU A 139 -0.30 -5.45 16.02
CA LEU A 139 -0.36 -4.23 16.83
C LEU A 139 -0.57 -4.54 18.32
N ASP A 140 -1.47 -5.47 18.65
CA ASP A 140 -1.74 -5.89 20.02
C ASP A 140 -0.48 -6.50 20.66
N ASP A 141 0.22 -7.39 19.97
CA ASP A 141 1.50 -7.96 20.39
C ASP A 141 2.56 -6.87 20.63
N ALA A 142 2.61 -5.84 19.77
CA ALA A 142 3.54 -4.73 19.92
C ALA A 142 3.21 -3.84 21.14
N VAL A 143 1.93 -3.70 21.50
CA VAL A 143 1.49 -3.02 22.72
C VAL A 143 1.86 -3.84 23.95
N GLU A 144 1.60 -5.15 23.95
CA GLU A 144 1.97 -6.05 25.05
C GLU A 144 3.48 -6.07 25.29
N ALA A 145 4.28 -6.03 24.22
CA ALA A 145 5.73 -5.95 24.28
C ALA A 145 6.27 -4.55 24.67
N GLY A 146 5.41 -3.54 24.80
CA GLY A 146 5.81 -2.16 25.12
C GLY A 146 6.53 -1.42 23.99
N LEU A 147 6.46 -1.94 22.76
CA LEU A 147 7.04 -1.32 21.55
C LEU A 147 6.15 -0.18 21.00
N VAL A 148 4.86 -0.22 21.32
CA VAL A 148 3.86 0.79 20.97
C VAL A 148 3.10 1.17 22.23
N THR A 149 2.84 2.46 22.43
CA THR A 149 2.01 2.91 23.56
C THR A 149 0.53 2.67 23.27
N PRO A 150 -0.30 2.39 24.28
CA PRO A 150 -1.75 2.26 24.07
C PRO A 150 -2.40 3.48 23.40
N THR A 151 -1.88 4.69 23.69
CA THR A 151 -2.35 5.92 23.03
C THR A 151 -2.01 5.93 21.55
N LEU A 152 -0.79 5.56 21.17
CA LEU A 152 -0.39 5.48 19.76
C LEU A 152 -1.21 4.41 19.03
N ALA A 153 -1.41 3.23 19.63
CA ALA A 153 -2.25 2.17 19.06
C ALA A 153 -3.70 2.64 18.80
N ALA A 154 -4.29 3.37 19.76
CA ALA A 154 -5.63 3.95 19.58
C ALA A 154 -5.68 4.97 18.43
N GLN A 155 -4.64 5.79 18.27
CA GLN A 155 -4.51 6.75 17.17
C GLN A 155 -4.35 6.03 15.82
N THR A 156 -3.54 4.96 15.76
CA THR A 156 -3.39 4.13 14.55
C THR A 156 -4.74 3.56 14.11
N TRP A 157 -5.53 3.02 15.05
CA TRP A 157 -6.87 2.52 14.78
C TRP A 157 -7.83 3.59 14.26
N GLU A 158 -7.81 4.78 14.86
CA GLU A 158 -8.63 5.91 14.40
C GLU A 158 -8.26 6.31 12.97
N HIS A 159 -6.96 6.38 12.66
CA HIS A 159 -6.48 6.71 11.32
C HIS A 159 -6.83 5.62 10.30
N ALA A 160 -6.62 4.34 10.62
CA ALA A 160 -6.98 3.22 9.74
C ALA A 160 -8.48 3.24 9.38
N ARG A 161 -9.35 3.49 10.36
CA ARG A 161 -10.81 3.61 10.14
C ARG A 161 -11.18 4.83 9.29
N GLN A 162 -10.46 5.94 9.44
CA GLN A 162 -10.65 7.11 8.60
C GLN A 162 -10.30 6.80 7.14
N ILE A 163 -9.17 6.14 6.90
CA ILE A 163 -8.73 5.71 5.57
C ILE A 163 -9.73 4.73 4.96
N GLU A 164 -10.16 3.74 5.74
CA GLU A 164 -11.19 2.78 5.33
C GLU A 164 -12.46 3.48 4.86
N ALA A 165 -12.96 4.45 5.63
CA ALA A 165 -14.13 5.24 5.27
C ALA A 165 -13.91 6.06 4.00
N GLN A 166 -12.73 6.65 3.80
CA GLN A 166 -12.37 7.40 2.60
C GLN A 166 -12.27 6.51 1.36
N LEU A 167 -11.74 5.29 1.49
CA LEU A 167 -11.69 4.31 0.40
C LEU A 167 -13.10 3.91 -0.04
N ARG A 168 -13.96 3.52 0.91
CA ARG A 168 -15.37 3.16 0.62
C ARG A 168 -16.16 4.32 0.02
N ALA A 169 -15.86 5.56 0.42
CA ALA A 169 -16.49 6.76 -0.12
C ALA A 169 -15.92 7.23 -1.47
N GLY A 170 -14.86 6.59 -1.98
CA GLY A 170 -14.16 7.03 -3.20
C GLY A 170 -13.49 8.40 -3.04
N SER A 171 -13.16 8.81 -1.81
CA SER A 171 -12.63 10.13 -1.48
C SER A 171 -11.17 10.09 -1.01
N TYR A 172 -10.49 8.95 -1.10
CA TYR A 172 -9.09 8.81 -0.67
C TYR A 172 -8.14 9.32 -1.78
N PRO A 173 -7.48 10.49 -1.60
CA PRO A 173 -6.79 11.17 -2.69
C PRO A 173 -5.69 10.37 -3.41
N PRO A 174 -4.89 9.51 -2.73
CA PRO A 174 -3.87 8.72 -3.40
C PRO A 174 -4.39 7.79 -4.50
N VAL A 175 -5.65 7.34 -4.43
CA VAL A 175 -6.28 6.52 -5.48
C VAL A 175 -6.31 7.30 -6.79
N ASP A 176 -6.74 8.54 -6.72
CA ASP A 176 -6.86 9.49 -7.82
C ASP A 176 -5.50 9.87 -8.43
N VAL A 177 -4.46 9.94 -7.60
CA VAL A 177 -3.07 10.17 -8.04
C VAL A 177 -2.59 8.98 -8.86
N LEU A 178 -2.76 7.76 -8.35
CA LEU A 178 -2.31 6.55 -9.04
C LEU A 178 -3.12 6.25 -10.30
N ARG A 179 -4.43 6.50 -10.28
CA ARG A 179 -5.28 6.37 -11.48
C ARG A 179 -4.76 7.24 -12.61
N ARG A 180 -4.53 8.53 -12.34
CA ARG A 180 -3.99 9.48 -13.34
C ARG A 180 -2.61 9.05 -13.82
N TYR A 181 -1.73 8.61 -12.92
CA TYR A 181 -0.41 8.09 -13.30
C TYR A 181 -0.49 6.87 -14.23
N VAL A 182 -1.46 5.98 -14.03
CA VAL A 182 -1.65 4.82 -14.92
C VAL A 182 -2.21 5.24 -16.28
N GLU A 183 -3.10 6.23 -16.32
CA GLU A 183 -3.71 6.76 -17.54
C GLU A 183 -2.72 7.62 -18.36
N ASP A 184 -1.88 8.41 -17.70
CA ASP A 184 -0.86 9.28 -18.30
C ASP A 184 0.40 9.39 -17.39
N PRO A 185 1.40 8.50 -17.57
CA PRO A 185 2.52 8.33 -16.63
C PRO A 185 3.55 9.48 -16.57
N TYR A 186 3.28 10.64 -17.18
CA TYR A 186 4.24 11.74 -17.31
C TYR A 186 3.65 13.16 -17.10
N THR A 187 2.49 13.29 -16.46
CA THR A 187 1.99 14.58 -15.92
C THR A 187 2.42 14.83 -14.48
#